data_AF-A0A1X1K2C8-F1
#
_entry.id   AF-A0A1X1K2C8-F1
#
_cell.length_a   1.000
_cell.length_b   1.000
_cell.length_c   1.000
_cell.angle_alpha   90.00
_cell.angle_beta   90.00
_cell.angle_gamma   90.00
#
_symmetry.space_group_name_H-M   'P 1'
#
loop_
_entity.id
_entity.type
_entity.pdbx_description
1 polymer ?
#
loop_
_entity_poly.entity_id
_entity_poly.type
_entity_poly.pdbx_seq_one_letter_code
_entity_poly.pdbx_strand_id
1 'polypeptide(L)' 'MAKFIQIQSCYRGIVENELINIEDISRICLGPNILFLRTPYSAGERHISITKDSVDKLLKELDIIGEVE' A
#
# COMPACT_ATOMS: atom_id res chain seq x y z
N MET A 1 3.53 16.42 -7.09
CA MET A 1 2.74 17.15 -6.06
C MET A 1 2.20 16.06 -5.18
N ALA A 2 2.63 15.98 -3.91
CA ALA A 2 2.41 14.78 -3.11
C ALA A 2 0.90 14.49 -2.95
N LYS A 3 0.48 13.28 -3.32
CA LYS A 3 -0.90 12.82 -3.19
C LYS A 3 -0.94 11.78 -2.10
N PHE A 4 -1.71 12.05 -1.05
CA PHE A 4 -1.80 11.16 0.11
C PHE A 4 -3.11 10.38 0.08
N ILE A 5 -3.05 9.13 0.52
CA ILE A 5 -4.19 8.24 0.66
C ILE A 5 -4.19 7.62 2.06
N GLN A 6 -5.35 7.64 2.70
CA GLN A 6 -5.56 6.90 3.94
C GLN A 6 -5.93 5.45 3.62
N ILE A 7 -5.17 4.52 4.19
CA ILE A 7 -5.35 3.08 4.13
C ILE A 7 -5.46 2.51 5.54
N GLN A 8 -5.81 1.24 5.62
CA GLN A 8 -5.80 0.45 6.84
C GLN A 8 -4.73 -0.62 6.75
N SER A 9 -3.73 -0.54 7.63
CA SER A 9 -2.74 -1.58 7.80
C SER A 9 -3.22 -2.61 8.81
N CYS A 10 -2.72 -3.83 8.66
CA CYS A 10 -3.03 -4.96 9.51
C CYS A 10 -1.73 -5.52 10.08
N TYR A 11 -1.55 -5.44 11.39
CA TYR A 11 -0.40 -6.03 12.06
C TYR A 11 -0.84 -6.82 13.29
N ARG A 12 -0.53 -8.12 13.32
CA ARG A 12 -0.88 -9.04 14.42
C ARG A 12 -2.37 -8.99 14.82
N GLY A 13 -3.26 -8.83 13.84
CA GLY A 13 -4.71 -8.76 14.06
C GLY A 13 -5.23 -7.37 14.51
N ILE A 14 -4.34 -6.38 14.65
CA ILE A 14 -4.70 -4.98 14.90
C ILE A 14 -4.81 -4.27 13.56
N VAL A 15 -5.89 -3.52 13.38
CA VAL A 15 -6.11 -2.67 12.21
C VAL A 15 -5.88 -1.23 12.59
N GLU A 16 -4.97 -0.54 11.89
CA GLU A 16 -4.63 0.86 12.13
C GLU A 16 -4.82 1.68 10.86
N ASN A 17 -5.23 2.93 11.02
CA ASN A 17 -5.32 3.86 9.89
C ASN A 17 -3.95 4.49 9.65
N GLU A 18 -3.43 4.36 8.43
CA GLU A 18 -2.17 4.96 8.00
C GLU A 18 -2.40 5.90 6.82
N LEU A 19 -1.69 7.04 6.82
CA LEU A 19 -1.66 7.99 5.71
C LEU A 19 -0.37 7.78 4.92
N ILE A 20 -0.50 7.38 3.65
CA ILE A 20 0.61 7.02 2.78
C ILE A 20 0.67 7.99 1.59
N ASN A 21 1.87 8.42 1.21
CA ASN A 21 2.08 9.13 -0.05
C ASN A 21 2.07 8.12 -1.21
N ILE A 22 1.26 8.39 -2.22
CA ILE A 22 1.14 7.54 -3.39
C ILE A 22 2.48 7.44 -4.16
N GLU A 23 3.28 8.52 -4.17
CA GLU A 23 4.60 8.51 -4.82
C GLU A 23 5.60 7.57 -4.13
N ASP A 24 5.36 7.22 -2.86
CA ASP A 24 6.20 6.27 -2.12
C ASP A 24 5.79 4.82 -2.39
N ILE A 25 4.66 4.56 -3.07
CA ILE A 25 4.22 3.20 -3.38
C ILE A 25 5.11 2.62 -4.48
N SER A 26 5.81 1.53 -4.16
CA SER A 26 6.65 0.80 -5.11
C SER A 26 5.84 -0.23 -5.91
N ARG A 27 5.08 -1.08 -5.22
CA ARG A 27 4.20 -2.11 -5.80
C ARG A 27 3.15 -2.58 -4.80
N ILE A 28 2.10 -3.21 -5.29
CA ILE A 28 1.03 -3.83 -4.50
C ILE A 28 0.98 -5.30 -4.86
N CYS A 29 1.08 -6.19 -3.87
CA CYS A 29 0.89 -7.62 -4.09
C CYS A 29 -0.54 -8.01 -3.68
N LEU A 30 -1.37 -8.31 -4.68
CA LEU A 30 -2.81 -8.51 -4.52
C LEU A 30 -3.19 -9.81 -3.79
N GLY A 31 -2.41 -10.88 -3.95
CA GLY A 31 -2.66 -12.14 -3.27
C GLY A 31 -2.61 -12.02 -1.73
N PRO A 32 -1.47 -11.60 -1.16
CA PRO A 32 -1.31 -11.45 0.29
C PRO A 32 -1.78 -10.08 0.84
N ASN A 33 -2.31 -9.18 -0.01
CA ASN A 33 -2.65 -7.80 0.34
C ASN A 33 -1.48 -7.05 1.00
N ILE A 34 -0.33 -7.02 0.34
CA ILE A 34 0.88 -6.36 0.86
C ILE A 34 1.20 -5.13 0.02
N LEU A 35 1.36 -3.99 0.69
CA LEU A 35 1.81 -2.74 0.11
C LEU A 35 3.32 -2.57 0.33
N PHE A 36 4.07 -2.39 -0.74
CA PHE A 36 5.50 -2.11 -0.69
C PHE A 36 5.76 -0.62 -0.89
N LEU A 37 6.46 -0.01 0.05
CA LEU A 37 6.81 1.40 0.06
C LEU A 37 8.31 1.57 -0.14
N ARG A 38 8.67 2.53 -0.99
CA ARG A 38 10.04 3.01 -1.16
C ARG A 38 10.40 3.77 0.11
N THR A 39 11.46 3.34 0.78
CA THR A 39 12.01 4.12 1.88
C THR A 39 13.17 4.98 1.36
N PRO A 40 13.29 6.25 1.76
CA PRO A 40 14.33 7.15 1.26
C PRO A 40 15.73 6.81 1.78
N TYR A 41 15.83 5.98 2.81
CA TYR A 41 17.09 5.51 3.37
C TYR A 41 17.31 4.07 2.90
N SER A 42 18.55 3.74 2.54
CA SER A 42 19.01 2.45 1.97
C SER A 42 18.77 1.20 2.84
N ALA A 43 17.78 1.21 3.74
CA ALA A 43 17.40 0.17 4.69
C ALA A 43 16.41 -0.87 4.12
N GLY A 44 15.97 -0.73 2.86
CA GLY A 44 15.17 -1.74 2.15
C GLY A 44 13.71 -1.32 1.88
N GLU A 45 12.93 -2.25 1.32
CA GLU A 45 11.51 -2.03 1.05
C GLU A 45 10.70 -2.16 2.36
N ARG A 46 10.02 -1.09 2.80
CA ARG A 46 9.04 -1.20 3.88
C ARG A 46 7.79 -1.85 3.30
N HIS A 47 7.41 -3.00 3.83
CA HIS A 47 6.16 -3.65 3.45
C HIS A 47 5.18 -3.63 4.62
N ILE A 48 3.92 -3.36 4.32
CA ILE A 48 2.82 -3.41 5.29
C ILE A 48 1.69 -4.26 4.73
N SER A 49 1.13 -5.13 5.56
CA SER A 49 -0.11 -5.82 5.20
C SER A 49 -1.26 -4.83 5.32
N ILE A 50 -2.18 -4.85 4.36
CA ILE A 50 -3.31 -3.92 4.30
C ILE A 50 -4.63 -4.68 4.18
N THR A 51 -5.73 -4.03 4.54
CA THR A 51 -7.06 -4.60 4.34
C THR A 51 -7.41 -4.68 2.86
N LYS A 52 -8.32 -5.60 2.51
CA LYS A 52 -8.85 -5.70 1.13
C LYS A 52 -9.51 -4.40 0.67
N ASP A 53 -10.26 -3.75 1.56
CA ASP A 53 -10.85 -2.43 1.28
C ASP A 53 -9.80 -1.39 0.90
N SER A 54 -8.62 -1.43 1.54
CA SER A 54 -7.51 -0.54 1.23
C SER A 54 -6.87 -0.85 -0.12
N VAL A 55 -6.76 -2.14 -0.49
CA VAL A 55 -6.30 -2.56 -1.82
C VAL A 55 -7.25 -2.04 -2.90
N ASP A 56 -8.55 -2.27 -2.75
CA ASP A 56 -9.56 -1.83 -3.72
C ASP A 56 -9.58 -0.30 -3.86
N LYS A 57 -9.40 0.42 -2.75
CA LYS A 57 -9.27 1.88 -2.75
C LYS A 57 -8.01 2.35 -3.48
N LEU A 58 -6.87 1.69 -3.25
CA LEU A 58 -5.62 2.01 -3.94
C LEU A 58 -5.72 1.75 -5.45
N LEU A 59 -6.30 0.62 -5.87
CA LEU A 59 -6.49 0.29 -7.27
C LEU A 59 -7.34 1.34 -8.01
N LYS A 60 -8.40 1.83 -7.37
CA LYS A 60 -9.23 2.93 -7.91
C LYS A 60 -8.47 4.25 -8.03
N GLU A 61 -7.68 4.62 -7.01
CA GLU A 61 -6.94 5.89 -6.99
C GLU A 61 -5.74 5.91 -7.94
N LEU A 62 -5.13 4.75 -8.18
CA LEU A 62 -3.98 4.58 -9.05
C LEU A 62 -4.38 4.35 -10.51
N ASP A 63 -5.65 4.05 -10.79
CA ASP A 63 -6.16 3.65 -12.13
C ASP A 63 -5.36 2.48 -12.73
N ILE A 64 -4.76 1.65 -11.87
CA ILE A 64 -3.96 0.48 -12.26
C ILE A 64 -4.91 -0.71 -12.35
N ILE A 65 -5.11 -1.22 -13.57
CA ILE A 65 -5.69 -2.53 -13.82
C ILE A 65 -4.62 -3.53 -13.37
N GLY A 66 -4.78 -4.11 -12.17
CA GLY A 66 -3.77 -4.98 -11.57
C GLY A 66 -3.33 -6.08 -12.55
N GLU A 67 -2.05 -6.09 -12.91
CA GLU A 67 -1.48 -7.23 -13.64
C GLU A 67 -1.35 -8.41 -12.67
N VAL A 68 -2.13 -9.44 -12.95
CA VAL A 68 -2.03 -10.75 -12.30
C VAL A 68 -0.94 -11.51 -13.06
N GLU A 69 0.25 -11.62 -12.47
CA GLU A 69 1.22 -12.64 -12.88
C GLU A 69 0.73 -14.05 -12.50
#